data_AF-A0A8T1RW41-F1
#
_entry.id   AF-A0A8T1RW41-F1
#
_cell.length_a   1.000
_cell.length_b   1.000
_cell.length_c   1.000
_cell.angle_alpha   90.00
_cell.angle_beta   90.00
_cell.angle_gamma   90.00
#
_symmetry.space_group_name_H-M   'P 1'
#
loop_
_entity.id
_entity.type
_entity.pdbx_description
1 polymer ?
#
loop_
_entity_poly.entity_id
_entity_poly.type
_entity_poly.pdbx_seq_one_letter_code
_entity_poly.pdbx_strand_id
1 'polypeptide(L)'
;RGGRNSPMDAPSPDLQRRIQQLEVMVTSLRRELQSQAGAMEVLRRQCLQDRPSPGVSAEPSGCSHGARGSVATPPELASADGTLVWKLPSFSTLLADAKAGRRTSMYSSVFASHPFGYRLYLRLYPDGDGDGRGTHLSLFMALAKGPYDDLLPWPFLHKVTFYLLDPWRRRPPLRETFAPDPHSTSFQQPRGQRNVASGSPLFAPHGQLQNYLKDNTLYVKAVVDTSGMEV
;
A
#
# COMPACT_ATOMS: atom_id res chain seq x y z
N ARG A 1 -27.70 33.28 -47.25
CA ARG A 1 -27.54 31.95 -46.60
C ARG A 1 -27.78 32.13 -45.11
N GLY A 2 -29.02 32.01 -44.65
CA GLY A 2 -29.37 32.05 -43.22
C GLY A 2 -29.55 30.63 -42.70
N GLY A 3 -28.56 30.11 -41.99
CA GLY A 3 -28.67 28.83 -41.29
C GLY A 3 -29.55 29.03 -40.05
N ARG A 4 -30.76 28.49 -40.07
CA ARG A 4 -31.61 28.40 -38.87
C ARG A 4 -30.96 27.39 -37.93
N ASN A 5 -30.59 27.86 -36.73
CA ASN A 5 -30.36 26.97 -35.60
C ASN A 5 -31.69 26.27 -35.29
N SER A 6 -31.76 24.97 -35.54
CA SER A 6 -32.86 24.14 -35.02
C SER A 6 -32.78 24.14 -33.48
N PRO A 7 -33.91 24.28 -32.76
CA PRO A 7 -33.91 24.14 -31.32
C PRO A 7 -33.53 22.70 -30.98
N MET A 8 -32.60 22.51 -30.05
CA MET A 8 -32.35 21.21 -29.43
C MET A 8 -33.66 20.77 -28.76
N ASP A 9 -34.25 19.67 -29.24
CA ASP A 9 -35.47 19.10 -28.66
C ASP A 9 -35.28 18.87 -27.15
N ALA A 10 -36.28 19.27 -26.38
CA ALA A 10 -36.27 19.08 -24.93
C ALA A 10 -36.19 17.59 -24.59
N PRO A 11 -35.38 17.18 -23.59
CA PRO A 11 -35.22 15.78 -23.24
C PRO A 11 -36.56 15.17 -22.83
N SER A 12 -36.82 13.94 -23.29
CA SER A 12 -38.02 13.17 -22.94
C SER A 12 -38.27 13.15 -21.43
N PRO A 13 -39.53 13.20 -20.96
CA PRO A 13 -39.86 13.17 -19.53
C PRO A 13 -39.25 11.97 -18.78
N ASP A 14 -39.08 10.82 -19.43
CA ASP A 14 -38.41 9.65 -18.84
C ASP A 14 -36.90 9.87 -18.63
N LEU A 15 -36.27 10.59 -19.55
CA LEU A 15 -34.86 10.98 -19.44
C LEU A 15 -34.69 12.03 -18.32
N GLN A 16 -35.60 13.01 -18.22
CA GLN A 16 -35.61 13.98 -17.13
C GLN A 16 -35.77 13.31 -15.77
N ARG A 17 -36.66 12.31 -15.66
CA ARG A 17 -36.87 11.55 -14.42
C ARG A 17 -35.61 10.78 -13.99
N ARG A 18 -34.91 10.15 -14.93
CA ARG A 18 -33.62 9.47 -14.69
C ARG A 18 -32.53 10.44 -14.27
N ILE A 19 -32.43 11.60 -14.90
CA ILE A 19 -31.48 12.65 -14.52
C ILE A 19 -31.75 13.09 -13.08
N GLN A 20 -33.02 13.38 -12.73
CA GLN A 20 -33.39 13.78 -11.38
C GLN A 20 -33.05 12.71 -10.33
N GLN A 21 -33.29 11.43 -10.65
CA GLN A 21 -32.92 10.31 -9.78
C GLN A 21 -31.41 10.21 -9.57
N LEU A 22 -30.62 10.37 -10.64
CA LEU A 22 -29.16 10.36 -10.56
C LEU A 22 -28.63 11.55 -9.75
N GLU A 23 -29.21 12.74 -9.89
CA GLU A 23 -28.83 13.92 -9.09
C GLU A 23 -29.07 13.70 -7.60
N VAL A 24 -30.22 13.11 -7.25
CA VAL A 24 -30.53 12.74 -5.85
C VAL A 24 -29.54 11.69 -5.33
N MET A 25 -29.21 10.69 -6.14
CA MET A 25 -28.25 9.66 -5.75
C MET A 25 -26.84 10.24 -5.55
N VAL A 26 -26.38 11.08 -6.47
CA VAL A 26 -25.06 11.74 -6.38
C VAL A 26 -24.99 12.66 -5.17
N THR A 27 -26.04 13.43 -4.89
CA THR A 27 -26.07 14.31 -3.71
C THR A 27 -26.08 13.50 -2.41
N SER A 28 -26.83 12.40 -2.36
CA SER A 28 -26.82 11.47 -1.23
C SER A 28 -25.42 10.86 -1.00
N LEU A 29 -24.81 10.32 -2.05
CA LEU A 29 -23.46 9.75 -1.99
C LEU A 29 -22.40 10.79 -1.59
N ARG A 30 -22.53 12.04 -2.06
CA ARG A 30 -21.63 13.13 -1.63
C ARG A 30 -21.75 13.42 -0.14
N ARG A 31 -22.97 13.44 0.40
CA ARG A 31 -23.19 13.62 1.85
C ARG A 31 -22.62 12.46 2.65
N GLU A 32 -22.84 11.23 2.19
CA GLU A 32 -22.30 10.03 2.84
C GLU A 32 -20.77 10.06 2.87
N LEU A 33 -20.14 10.35 1.73
CA LEU A 33 -18.69 10.47 1.63
C LEU A 33 -18.14 11.56 2.56
N GLN A 34 -18.83 12.70 2.65
CA GLN A 34 -18.46 13.78 3.59
C GLN A 34 -18.61 13.36 5.06
N SER A 35 -19.67 12.62 5.38
CA SER A 35 -19.89 12.05 6.73
C SER A 35 -18.78 11.09 7.11
N GLN A 36 -18.46 10.13 6.22
CA GLN A 36 -17.38 9.16 6.43
C GLN A 36 -16.01 9.84 6.55
N ALA A 37 -15.73 10.86 5.72
CA ALA A 37 -14.51 11.65 5.82
C ALA A 37 -14.41 12.39 7.18
N GLY A 38 -15.52 12.99 7.64
CA GLY A 38 -15.59 13.65 8.94
C GLY A 38 -15.36 12.68 10.11
N ALA A 39 -16.00 11.50 10.07
CA ALA A 39 -15.78 10.45 11.07
C ALA A 39 -14.32 9.98 11.10
N MET A 40 -13.70 9.79 9.93
CA MET A 40 -12.29 9.42 9.83
C MET A 40 -11.36 10.50 10.39
N GLU A 41 -11.66 11.78 10.17
CA GLU A 41 -10.90 12.90 10.76
C GLU A 41 -11.02 12.94 12.29
N VAL A 42 -12.21 12.68 12.85
CA VAL A 42 -12.43 12.62 14.30
C VAL A 42 -11.63 11.47 14.90
N LEU A 43 -11.74 10.26 14.34
CA LEU A 43 -10.98 9.10 14.79
C LEU A 43 -9.46 9.34 14.69
N ARG A 44 -9.00 9.97 13.59
CA ARG A 44 -7.59 10.35 13.44
C ARG A 44 -7.15 11.32 14.54
N ARG A 45 -7.96 12.33 14.88
CA ARG A 45 -7.65 13.27 15.96
C ARG A 45 -7.59 12.58 17.32
N GLN A 46 -8.52 11.67 17.59
CA GLN A 46 -8.52 10.87 18.83
C GLN A 46 -7.26 10.00 18.94
N CYS A 47 -6.89 9.27 17.88
CA CYS A 47 -5.66 8.49 17.87
C CYS A 47 -4.37 9.35 18.02
N LEU A 48 -4.38 10.58 17.52
CA LEU A 48 -3.24 11.51 17.70
C LEU A 48 -3.16 12.08 19.12
N GLN A 49 -4.31 12.23 19.81
CA GLN A 49 -4.38 12.72 21.19
C GLN A 49 -4.02 11.65 22.21
N ASP A 50 -4.31 10.38 21.94
CA ASP A 50 -3.89 9.25 22.77
C ASP A 50 -2.40 8.88 22.61
N ARG A 51 -1.65 9.62 21.79
CA ARG A 51 -0.20 9.46 21.69
C ARG A 51 0.45 10.06 22.94
N PRO A 52 1.22 9.30 23.73
CA PRO A 52 1.91 9.86 24.89
C PRO A 52 2.84 10.99 24.44
N SER A 53 2.73 12.14 25.11
CA SER A 53 3.49 13.34 24.80
C SER A 53 5.01 13.05 24.88
N PRO A 54 5.83 13.49 23.91
CA PRO A 54 7.28 13.41 24.08
C PRO A 54 7.66 14.36 25.20
N GLY A 55 7.98 13.80 26.37
CA GLY A 55 8.52 14.54 27.49
C GLY A 55 9.73 15.36 27.04
N VAL A 56 9.64 16.66 27.26
CA VAL A 56 10.67 17.66 26.97
C VAL A 56 11.95 17.25 27.70
N SER A 57 13.01 16.96 26.94
CA SER A 57 14.34 16.71 27.47
C SER A 57 14.85 17.97 28.15
N ALA A 58 14.83 17.99 29.47
CA ALA A 58 15.75 18.79 30.27
C ALA A 58 16.75 17.82 30.90
N GLU A 59 17.95 17.75 30.33
CA GLU A 59 19.10 17.16 31.00
C GLU A 59 19.44 18.04 32.22
N PRO A 60 19.67 17.42 33.39
CA PRO A 60 20.93 17.73 34.06
C PRO A 60 21.70 16.46 34.41
N SER A 61 22.99 16.53 34.06
CA SER A 61 24.15 15.87 34.65
C SER A 61 23.93 15.02 35.91
N GLY A 62 24.27 13.72 35.84
CA GLY A 62 24.69 12.94 37.02
C GLY A 62 24.42 11.43 36.99
N CYS A 63 25.50 10.65 36.85
CA CYS A 63 25.77 9.30 37.39
C CYS A 63 24.86 8.08 37.06
N SER A 64 25.51 7.10 36.40
CA SER A 64 25.49 5.62 36.57
C SER A 64 24.19 4.81 36.81
N HIS A 65 24.12 3.73 36.01
CA HIS A 65 23.38 2.47 36.16
C HIS A 65 21.88 2.41 35.81
N GLY A 66 21.56 1.51 34.87
CA GLY A 66 20.23 0.95 34.68
C GLY A 66 19.84 0.81 33.22
N ALA A 67 20.04 -0.37 32.64
CA ALA A 67 19.43 -0.75 31.38
C ALA A 67 17.89 -0.64 31.53
N ARG A 68 17.26 0.28 30.78
CA ARG A 68 15.81 0.41 30.73
C ARG A 68 15.38 0.34 29.26
N GLY A 69 14.55 -0.66 28.97
CA GLY A 69 14.11 -1.00 27.62
C GLY A 69 13.57 0.20 26.86
N SER A 70 14.09 0.40 25.66
CA SER A 70 13.51 1.30 24.68
C SER A 70 12.10 0.78 24.39
N VAL A 71 11.08 1.49 24.88
CA VAL A 71 9.70 1.33 24.39
C VAL A 71 9.78 1.71 22.92
N ALA A 72 9.86 0.70 22.05
CA ALA A 72 9.89 0.91 20.61
C ALA A 72 8.57 1.55 20.22
N THR A 73 8.60 2.85 19.94
CA THR A 73 7.51 3.52 19.24
C THR A 73 7.16 2.68 18.00
N PRO A 74 5.89 2.32 17.78
CA PRO A 74 5.50 1.55 16.61
C PRO A 74 6.02 2.22 15.35
N PRO A 75 6.55 1.47 14.37
CA PRO A 75 7.02 2.06 13.12
C PRO A 75 5.91 2.92 12.51
N GLU A 76 6.22 4.17 12.21
CA GLU A 76 5.29 5.06 11.53
C GLU A 76 4.93 4.45 10.16
N LEU A 77 3.63 4.35 9.88
CA LEU A 77 3.13 3.77 8.64
C LEU A 77 3.56 4.64 7.45
N ALA A 78 4.03 4.01 6.38
CA ALA A 78 4.35 4.70 5.13
C ALA A 78 3.10 5.29 4.45
N SER A 79 1.97 4.61 4.59
CA SER A 79 0.65 5.04 4.13
C SER A 79 -0.44 4.22 4.80
N ALA A 80 -1.70 4.68 4.64
CA ALA A 80 -2.88 4.03 5.22
C ALA A 80 -4.05 3.97 4.23
N ASP A 81 -3.78 4.06 2.93
CA ASP A 81 -4.76 4.05 1.83
C ASP A 81 -4.64 2.79 0.95
N GLY A 82 -3.99 1.75 1.46
CA GLY A 82 -3.72 0.52 0.73
C GLY A 82 -2.68 0.65 -0.37
N THR A 83 -2.00 1.79 -0.50
CA THR A 83 -0.99 2.01 -1.53
C THR A 83 0.39 2.28 -0.93
N LEU A 84 1.39 1.48 -1.31
CA LEU A 84 2.79 1.78 -1.03
C LEU A 84 3.51 2.15 -2.32
N VAL A 85 4.31 3.22 -2.30
CA VAL A 85 5.35 3.50 -3.30
C VAL A 85 6.71 3.42 -2.63
N TRP A 86 7.53 2.47 -3.06
CA TRP A 86 8.83 2.17 -2.48
C TRP A 86 9.96 2.55 -3.44
N LYS A 87 10.77 3.53 -3.02
CA LYS A 87 11.99 3.95 -3.70
C LYS A 87 13.15 3.04 -3.33
N LEU A 88 13.85 2.53 -4.34
CA LEU A 88 15.00 1.64 -4.21
C LEU A 88 16.24 2.32 -4.83
N PRO A 89 16.93 3.19 -4.08
CA PRO A 89 18.11 3.87 -4.59
C PRO A 89 19.30 2.91 -4.71
N SER A 90 20.24 3.27 -5.57
CA SER A 90 21.50 2.52 -5.78
C SER A 90 21.26 1.04 -6.10
N PHE A 91 20.30 0.77 -7.00
CA PHE A 91 19.83 -0.59 -7.28
C PHE A 91 20.92 -1.52 -7.78
N SER A 92 21.90 -1.03 -8.54
CA SER A 92 23.06 -1.83 -8.95
C SER A 92 23.82 -2.43 -7.76
N THR A 93 24.00 -1.67 -6.67
CA THR A 93 24.62 -2.15 -5.43
C THR A 93 23.72 -3.16 -4.74
N LEU A 94 22.42 -2.90 -4.65
CA LEU A 94 21.46 -3.86 -4.08
C LEU A 94 21.49 -5.21 -4.81
N LEU A 95 21.58 -5.17 -6.14
CA LEU A 95 21.68 -6.37 -6.96
C LEU A 95 23.03 -7.08 -6.78
N ALA A 96 24.14 -6.35 -6.75
CA ALA A 96 25.46 -6.93 -6.53
C ALA A 96 25.59 -7.58 -5.14
N ASP A 97 25.05 -6.93 -4.10
CA ASP A 97 24.99 -7.46 -2.74
C ASP A 97 24.16 -8.74 -2.66
N ALA A 98 23.03 -8.79 -3.39
CA ALA A 98 22.17 -9.97 -3.45
C ALA A 98 22.86 -11.14 -4.19
N LYS A 99 23.50 -10.88 -5.34
CA LYS A 99 24.29 -11.86 -6.10
C LYS A 99 25.46 -12.43 -5.29
N ALA A 100 26.11 -11.59 -4.50
CA ALA A 100 27.20 -12.00 -3.61
C ALA A 100 26.70 -12.70 -2.33
N GLY A 101 25.38 -12.83 -2.13
CA GLY A 101 24.79 -13.43 -0.93
C GLY A 101 24.91 -12.58 0.33
N ARG A 102 25.47 -11.36 0.26
CA ARG A 102 25.64 -10.45 1.41
C ARG A 102 24.30 -9.95 1.94
N ARG A 103 23.37 -9.67 1.03
CA ARG A 103 22.00 -9.25 1.38
C ARG A 103 21.03 -9.69 0.29
N THR A 104 20.44 -10.87 0.47
CA THR A 104 19.56 -11.50 -0.54
C THR A 104 18.19 -10.85 -0.65
N SER A 105 17.70 -10.19 0.40
CA SER A 105 16.40 -9.52 0.40
C SER A 105 16.36 -8.26 1.27
N MET A 106 15.29 -7.49 1.08
CA MET A 106 15.01 -6.27 1.83
C MET A 106 13.51 -6.12 2.06
N TYR A 107 13.15 -5.41 3.13
CA TYR A 107 11.78 -5.10 3.49
C TYR A 107 11.48 -3.61 3.29
N SER A 108 10.26 -3.29 2.86
CA SER A 108 9.78 -1.92 2.86
C SER A 108 9.39 -1.48 4.28
N SER A 109 9.09 -0.19 4.43
CA SER A 109 8.29 0.28 5.55
C SER A 109 6.90 -0.38 5.53
N VAL A 110 6.29 -0.48 6.71
CA VAL A 110 4.92 -0.99 6.87
C VAL A 110 3.94 0.03 6.32
N PHE A 111 2.93 -0.41 5.59
CA PHE A 111 1.78 0.39 5.16
C PHE A 111 0.49 -0.32 5.56
N ALA A 112 -0.62 0.40 5.58
CA ALA A 112 -1.91 -0.17 5.93
C ALA A 112 -2.91 -0.09 4.77
N SER A 113 -3.82 -1.05 4.70
CA SER A 113 -4.93 -1.03 3.75
C SER A 113 -5.91 0.11 4.00
N HIS A 114 -6.03 0.51 5.27
CA HIS A 114 -6.90 1.57 5.80
C HIS A 114 -6.27 2.08 7.13
N PRO A 115 -6.58 3.28 7.68
CA PRO A 115 -6.07 3.70 9.00
C PRO A 115 -6.29 2.70 10.13
N PHE A 116 -7.38 1.92 10.05
CA PHE A 116 -7.73 0.84 10.99
C PHE A 116 -7.63 -0.56 10.34
N GLY A 117 -6.99 -0.66 9.18
CA GLY A 117 -6.95 -1.87 8.36
C GLY A 117 -5.75 -2.78 8.62
N TYR A 118 -5.59 -3.76 7.73
CA TYR A 118 -4.46 -4.70 7.76
C TYR A 118 -3.14 -3.95 7.62
N ARG A 119 -2.13 -4.37 8.37
CA ARG A 119 -0.74 -3.91 8.18
C ARG A 119 0.01 -4.85 7.26
N LEU A 120 0.73 -4.30 6.30
CA LEU A 120 1.45 -5.04 5.28
C LEU A 120 2.83 -4.41 5.05
N TYR A 121 3.75 -5.18 4.52
CA TYR A 121 4.98 -4.65 3.94
C TYR A 121 5.36 -5.51 2.72
N LEU A 122 6.28 -4.99 1.92
CA LEU A 122 6.86 -5.72 0.80
C LEU A 122 8.19 -6.35 1.20
N ARG A 123 8.48 -7.51 0.62
CA ARG A 123 9.78 -8.16 0.64
C ARG A 123 10.27 -8.30 -0.79
N LEU A 124 11.43 -7.73 -1.09
CA LEU A 124 12.02 -7.74 -2.42
C LEU A 124 13.33 -8.50 -2.40
N TYR A 125 13.53 -9.31 -3.44
CA TYR A 125 14.77 -10.03 -3.72
C TYR A 125 15.36 -9.48 -5.02
N PRO A 126 16.41 -8.65 -4.95
CA PRO A 126 16.97 -8.02 -6.15
C PRO A 126 17.44 -9.04 -7.19
N ASP A 127 18.08 -10.12 -6.72
CA ASP A 127 18.57 -11.24 -7.54
C ASP A 127 17.60 -12.43 -7.58
N GLY A 128 16.33 -12.19 -7.24
CA GLY A 128 15.27 -13.18 -7.33
C GLY A 128 15.27 -14.24 -6.23
N ASP A 129 14.15 -14.94 -6.13
CA ASP A 129 13.90 -16.06 -5.21
C ASP A 129 13.07 -17.14 -5.91
N GLY A 130 13.18 -18.39 -5.45
CA GLY A 130 12.49 -19.53 -6.06
C GLY A 130 12.75 -19.63 -7.57
N ASP A 131 11.68 -19.74 -8.35
CA ASP A 131 11.73 -19.88 -9.83
C ASP A 131 12.37 -18.67 -10.53
N GLY A 132 12.39 -17.50 -9.89
CA GLY A 132 12.98 -16.28 -10.44
C GLY A 132 14.44 -16.04 -10.06
N ARG A 133 15.03 -16.94 -9.27
CA ARG A 133 16.40 -16.78 -8.75
C ARG A 133 17.41 -16.60 -9.89
N GLY A 134 18.22 -15.56 -9.78
CA GLY A 134 19.27 -15.18 -10.73
C GLY A 134 18.79 -14.59 -12.07
N THR A 135 17.47 -14.52 -12.30
CA THR A 135 16.90 -14.13 -13.61
C THR A 135 15.89 -12.99 -13.51
N HIS A 136 15.22 -12.87 -12.36
CA HIS A 136 14.17 -11.89 -12.11
C HIS A 136 14.44 -11.12 -10.82
N LEU A 137 13.84 -9.94 -10.70
CA LEU A 137 13.56 -9.33 -9.42
C LEU A 137 12.25 -9.94 -8.92
N SER A 138 12.29 -10.57 -7.74
CA SER A 138 11.10 -11.15 -7.12
C SER A 138 10.53 -10.22 -6.06
N LEU A 139 9.21 -10.17 -5.98
CA LEU A 139 8.49 -9.26 -5.10
C LEU A 139 7.34 -9.98 -4.40
N PHE A 140 7.33 -9.86 -3.08
CA PHE A 140 6.34 -10.49 -2.22
C PHE A 140 5.75 -9.46 -1.26
N MET A 141 4.56 -9.74 -0.75
CA MET A 141 4.00 -9.05 0.40
C MET A 141 3.97 -9.99 1.60
N ALA A 142 3.95 -9.43 2.81
CA ALA A 142 3.53 -10.19 3.98
C ALA A 142 2.62 -9.32 4.84
N LEU A 143 1.70 -9.99 5.53
CA LEU A 143 0.93 -9.40 6.61
C LEU A 143 1.82 -9.22 7.84
N ALA A 144 1.75 -8.04 8.43
CA ALA A 144 2.34 -7.70 9.70
C ALA A 144 1.24 -7.63 10.76
N LYS A 145 1.59 -7.95 12.01
CA LYS A 145 0.65 -7.81 13.12
C LYS A 145 0.20 -6.36 13.28
N GLY A 146 -1.11 -6.14 13.20
CA GLY A 146 -1.77 -4.87 13.36
C GLY A 146 -2.44 -4.73 14.73
N PRO A 147 -2.67 -3.49 15.20
CA PRO A 147 -3.39 -3.24 16.44
C PRO A 147 -4.91 -3.51 16.33
N TYR A 148 -5.43 -3.64 15.11
CA TYR A 148 -6.85 -3.87 14.84
C TYR A 148 -7.13 -5.28 14.28
N ASP A 149 -6.15 -6.19 14.32
CA ASP A 149 -6.28 -7.52 13.72
C ASP A 149 -7.48 -8.30 14.25
N ASP A 150 -7.91 -8.08 15.50
CA ASP A 150 -9.06 -8.75 16.10
C ASP A 150 -10.42 -8.25 15.58
N LEU A 151 -10.45 -7.10 14.90
CA LEU A 151 -11.65 -6.50 14.29
C LEU A 151 -11.76 -6.76 12.79
N LEU A 152 -10.68 -7.23 12.17
CA LEU A 152 -10.61 -7.41 10.73
C LEU A 152 -11.10 -8.81 10.33
N PRO A 153 -11.74 -8.96 9.15
CA PRO A 153 -12.10 -10.27 8.65
C PRO A 153 -10.86 -11.12 8.35
N TRP A 154 -10.96 -12.43 8.51
CA TRP A 154 -9.89 -13.36 8.19
C TRP A 154 -10.42 -14.58 7.44
N PRO A 155 -9.65 -15.15 6.48
CA PRO A 155 -8.32 -14.71 6.03
C PRO A 155 -8.33 -13.40 5.23
N PHE A 156 -7.16 -12.81 4.99
CA PHE A 156 -6.99 -11.67 4.09
C PHE A 156 -7.28 -12.11 2.64
N LEU A 157 -8.31 -11.53 2.01
CA LEU A 157 -8.80 -11.93 0.68
C LEU A 157 -8.69 -10.83 -0.39
N HIS A 158 -8.13 -9.68 -0.05
CA HIS A 158 -8.05 -8.55 -0.97
C HIS A 158 -6.98 -8.78 -2.04
N LYS A 159 -7.34 -8.56 -3.31
CA LYS A 159 -6.39 -8.66 -4.42
C LYS A 159 -5.27 -7.65 -4.24
N VAL A 160 -4.07 -8.02 -4.65
CA VAL A 160 -2.90 -7.16 -4.52
C VAL A 160 -2.24 -7.05 -5.88
N THR A 161 -1.97 -5.81 -6.29
CA THR A 161 -1.28 -5.53 -7.54
C THR A 161 0.06 -4.89 -7.27
N PHE A 162 1.10 -5.52 -7.80
CA PHE A 162 2.45 -4.98 -7.85
C PHE A 162 2.70 -4.23 -9.15
N TYR A 163 3.52 -3.19 -9.07
CA TYR A 163 3.91 -2.36 -10.19
C TYR A 163 5.39 -2.03 -10.14
N LEU A 164 6.07 -2.15 -11.29
CA LEU A 164 7.35 -1.51 -11.53
C LEU A 164 7.09 -0.25 -12.34
N LEU A 165 7.31 0.90 -11.71
CA LEU A 165 6.97 2.19 -12.29
C LEU A 165 8.11 2.69 -13.17
N ASP A 166 7.77 3.30 -14.31
CA ASP A 166 8.70 4.14 -15.07
C ASP A 166 8.56 5.59 -14.56
N PRO A 167 9.59 6.14 -13.90
CA PRO A 167 9.54 7.51 -13.38
C PRO A 167 9.35 8.58 -14.46
N TRP A 168 9.74 8.29 -15.72
CA TRP A 168 9.56 9.20 -16.85
C TRP A 168 8.18 9.08 -17.49
N ARG A 169 7.38 8.08 -17.10
CA ARG A 169 6.06 7.79 -17.67
C ARG A 169 6.08 7.61 -19.20
N ARG A 170 7.21 7.17 -19.75
CA ARG A 170 7.38 6.92 -21.19
C ARG A 170 6.75 5.60 -21.60
N ARG A 171 6.61 4.66 -20.65
CA ARG A 171 5.98 3.37 -20.87
C ARG A 171 4.99 3.00 -19.75
N PRO A 172 4.06 2.08 -20.05
CA PRO A 172 3.22 1.49 -19.02
C PRO A 172 4.07 0.79 -17.93
N PRO A 173 3.62 0.80 -16.67
CA PRO A 173 4.27 0.03 -15.63
C PRO A 173 4.15 -1.47 -15.94
N LEU A 174 5.20 -2.23 -15.64
CA LEU A 174 5.05 -3.68 -15.50
C LEU A 174 4.12 -3.91 -14.31
N ARG A 175 3.11 -4.77 -14.47
CA ARG A 175 2.16 -5.07 -13.40
C ARG A 175 1.95 -6.57 -13.24
N GLU A 176 1.70 -7.00 -12.03
CA GLU A 176 1.23 -8.34 -11.72
C GLU A 176 0.22 -8.27 -10.57
N THR A 177 -0.92 -8.91 -10.75
CA THR A 177 -1.98 -8.97 -9.75
C THR A 177 -2.14 -10.42 -9.31
N PHE A 178 -2.20 -10.64 -7.99
CA PHE A 178 -2.56 -11.94 -7.45
C PHE A 178 -3.73 -11.82 -6.46
N ALA A 179 -4.49 -12.90 -6.35
CA ALA A 179 -5.51 -13.08 -5.35
C ALA A 179 -4.94 -13.94 -4.22
N PRO A 180 -5.10 -13.55 -2.94
CA PRO A 180 -4.73 -14.41 -1.81
C PRO A 180 -5.44 -15.77 -1.85
N ASP A 181 -4.70 -16.83 -1.53
CA ASP A 181 -5.27 -18.16 -1.33
C ASP A 181 -5.81 -18.28 0.10
N PRO A 182 -7.13 -18.48 0.32
CA PRO A 182 -7.73 -18.58 1.65
C PRO A 182 -7.14 -19.70 2.51
N HIS A 183 -6.55 -20.74 1.91
CA HIS A 183 -5.98 -21.87 2.63
C HIS A 183 -4.50 -21.68 2.98
N SER A 184 -3.84 -20.67 2.41
CA SER A 184 -2.45 -20.39 2.70
C SER A 184 -2.29 -19.73 4.07
N THR A 185 -1.31 -20.21 4.84
CA THR A 185 -0.96 -19.64 6.15
C THR A 185 -0.45 -18.20 6.03
N SER A 186 0.00 -17.77 4.84
CA SER A 186 0.49 -16.42 4.59
C SER A 186 -0.59 -15.35 4.77
N PHE A 187 -1.87 -15.72 4.61
CA PHE A 187 -3.01 -14.79 4.62
C PHE A 187 -3.92 -14.94 5.84
N GLN A 188 -3.56 -15.79 6.80
CA GLN A 188 -4.29 -15.93 8.06
C GLN A 188 -3.98 -14.78 9.03
N GLN A 189 -4.78 -14.65 10.09
CA GLN A 189 -4.51 -13.67 11.14
C GLN A 189 -3.08 -13.84 11.72
N PRO A 190 -2.24 -12.78 11.73
CA PRO A 190 -0.89 -12.86 12.25
C PRO A 190 -0.83 -13.24 13.73
N ARG A 191 -0.19 -14.38 14.02
CA ARG A 191 0.13 -14.79 15.41
C ARG A 191 1.45 -14.20 15.89
N GLY A 192 2.43 -14.10 14.99
CA GLY A 192 3.74 -13.50 15.24
C GLY A 192 3.84 -12.06 14.72
N GLN A 193 5.05 -11.51 14.67
CA GLN A 193 5.27 -10.16 14.11
C GLN A 193 4.84 -10.06 12.63
N ARG A 194 4.97 -11.16 11.90
CA ARG A 194 4.71 -11.25 10.46
C ARG A 194 4.37 -12.66 10.03
N ASN A 195 3.58 -12.77 8.96
CA ASN A 195 3.38 -14.03 8.26
C ASN A 195 4.49 -14.32 7.25
N VAL A 196 4.46 -15.53 6.68
CA VAL A 196 5.26 -15.89 5.51
C VAL A 196 4.85 -15.00 4.34
N ALA A 197 5.84 -14.50 3.58
CA ALA A 197 5.58 -13.64 2.44
C ALA A 197 5.04 -14.44 1.26
N SER A 198 4.12 -13.85 0.49
CA SER A 198 3.53 -14.41 -0.72
C SER A 198 3.46 -13.34 -1.82
N GLY A 199 3.59 -13.74 -3.08
CA GLY A 199 3.67 -12.82 -4.20
C GLY A 199 4.28 -13.48 -5.42
N SER A 200 5.11 -12.76 -6.16
CA SER A 200 5.60 -13.17 -7.47
C SER A 200 7.11 -13.40 -7.50
N PRO A 201 7.56 -14.66 -7.63
CA PRO A 201 8.93 -15.01 -7.94
C PRO A 201 9.41 -14.41 -9.27
N LEU A 202 8.54 -14.29 -10.27
CA LEU A 202 8.89 -13.90 -11.64
C LEU A 202 8.50 -12.46 -11.99
N PHE A 203 8.37 -11.59 -10.98
CA PHE A 203 7.75 -10.28 -11.13
C PHE A 203 8.37 -9.42 -12.25
N ALA A 204 9.69 -9.19 -12.24
CA ALA A 204 10.33 -8.37 -13.27
C ALA A 204 11.62 -9.02 -13.80
N PRO A 205 11.66 -9.43 -15.08
CA PRO A 205 12.88 -9.99 -15.66
C PRO A 205 14.04 -8.99 -15.60
N HIS A 206 15.24 -9.45 -15.21
CA HIS A 206 16.42 -8.57 -15.13
C HIS A 206 16.71 -7.84 -16.44
N GLY A 207 16.51 -8.52 -17.57
CA GLY A 207 16.70 -7.93 -18.90
C GLY A 207 15.78 -6.73 -19.19
N GLN A 208 14.68 -6.58 -18.45
CA GLN A 208 13.76 -5.44 -18.60
C GLN A 208 14.00 -4.32 -17.59
N LEU A 209 14.72 -4.56 -16.49
CA LEU A 209 14.85 -3.57 -15.39
C LEU A 209 15.49 -2.25 -15.84
N GLN A 210 16.42 -2.29 -16.80
CA GLN A 210 17.06 -1.08 -17.36
C GLN A 210 16.05 -0.10 -17.95
N ASN A 211 14.91 -0.59 -18.43
CA ASN A 211 13.85 0.25 -18.98
C ASN A 211 13.08 1.07 -17.92
N TYR A 212 13.21 0.70 -16.65
CA TYR A 212 12.51 1.30 -15.51
C TYR A 212 13.47 1.99 -14.53
N LEU A 213 14.78 1.89 -14.78
CA LEU A 213 15.82 2.48 -13.96
C LEU A 213 15.94 3.98 -14.27
N LYS A 214 15.95 4.81 -13.24
CA LYS A 214 16.28 6.25 -13.36
C LYS A 214 17.35 6.59 -12.32
N ASP A 215 18.50 7.10 -12.76
CA ASP A 215 19.59 7.51 -11.86
C ASP A 215 19.93 6.42 -10.83
N ASN A 216 20.09 5.19 -11.32
CA ASN A 216 20.31 3.99 -10.51
C ASN A 216 19.24 3.72 -9.44
N THR A 217 18.01 4.18 -9.66
CA THR A 217 16.88 4.04 -8.72
C THR A 217 15.71 3.33 -9.39
N LEU A 218 15.12 2.36 -8.71
CA LEU A 218 13.83 1.75 -9.08
C LEU A 218 12.71 2.25 -8.16
N TYR A 219 11.49 2.21 -8.68
CA TYR A 219 10.27 2.53 -7.95
C TYR A 219 9.29 1.38 -8.07
N VAL A 220 9.06 0.70 -6.96
CA VAL A 220 8.08 -0.38 -6.85
C VAL A 220 6.83 0.18 -6.18
N LYS A 221 5.65 -0.20 -6.66
CA LYS A 221 4.38 0.15 -6.03
C LYS A 221 3.58 -1.10 -5.75
N ALA A 222 2.89 -1.13 -4.61
CA ALA A 222 1.88 -2.14 -4.31
C ALA A 222 0.55 -1.44 -4.01
N VAL A 223 -0.54 -2.05 -4.47
CA VAL A 223 -1.90 -1.59 -4.21
C VAL A 223 -2.71 -2.78 -3.73
N VAL A 224 -3.31 -2.63 -2.56
CA VAL A 224 -4.36 -3.51 -2.06
C VAL A 224 -5.68 -3.04 -2.66
N ASP A 225 -6.45 -3.95 -3.23
CA ASP A 225 -7.81 -3.68 -3.68
C ASP A 225 -8.72 -3.55 -2.45
N THR A 226 -8.98 -2.30 -2.06
CA THR A 226 -9.83 -1.98 -0.91
C THR A 226 -11.32 -1.97 -1.26
N SER A 227 -11.70 -2.31 -2.50
CA SER A 227 -13.11 -2.40 -2.86
C SER A 227 -13.78 -3.52 -2.05
N GLY A 228 -14.93 -3.20 -1.44
CA GLY A 228 -15.65 -4.14 -0.58
C GLY A 228 -15.00 -4.41 0.78
N MET A 229 -14.01 -3.61 1.21
CA MET A 229 -13.63 -3.57 2.63
C MET A 229 -14.74 -2.87 3.41
N GLU A 230 -15.46 -3.61 4.25
CA GLU A 230 -16.33 -3.01 5.27
C GLU A 230 -15.43 -2.41 6.35
N VAL A 231 -15.62 -1.11 6.62
CA VAL A 231 -14.93 -0.34 7.67
C VAL A 231 -15.87 -0.17 8.85
#